data_AF-A0A521KMA7-F1
#
_entry.id   AF-A0A521KMA7-F1
#
_cell.length_a   1.000
_cell.length_b   1.000
_cell.length_c   1.000
_cell.angle_alpha   90.00
_cell.angle_beta   90.00
_cell.angle_gamma   90.00
#
_symmetry.space_group_name_H-M   'P 1'
#
loop_
_entity.id
_entity.type
_entity.pdbx_description
1 polymer ?
#
loop_
_entity_poly.entity_id
_entity_poly.type
_entity_poly.pdbx_seq_one_letter_code
_entity_poly.pdbx_strand_id
1 'polypeptide(L)'
;MEWAILALFALGATTFIAWPRRGDALGASPESEGGELAGEREALLLALRELDEDASAGRISAEDRVDGRRALGPRLREVTEALRALDDAGGRP
;
A
#
# COMPACT_ATOMS: atom_id res chain seq x y z
N MET A 1 12.37 -9.70 21.52
CA MET A 1 11.32 -10.05 20.54
C MET A 1 11.11 -8.96 19.49
N GLU A 2 11.54 -7.70 19.72
CA GLU A 2 11.43 -6.60 18.74
C GLU A 2 12.22 -6.80 17.43
N TRP A 3 13.33 -7.53 17.46
CA TRP A 3 14.16 -7.74 16.28
C TRP A 3 13.50 -8.56 15.16
N ALA A 4 12.52 -9.42 15.50
CA ALA A 4 11.84 -10.25 14.52
C ALA A 4 10.86 -9.43 13.64
N ILE A 5 10.17 -8.45 14.25
CA ILE A 5 9.28 -7.53 13.56
C ILE A 5 10.08 -6.61 12.64
N LEU A 6 11.22 -6.10 13.12
CA LEU A 6 12.12 -5.29 12.30
C LEU A 6 12.70 -6.08 11.12
N ALA A 7 13.03 -7.36 11.32
CA ALA A 7 13.50 -8.23 10.25
C ALA A 7 12.42 -8.51 9.19
N LEU A 8 11.16 -8.70 9.61
CA LEU A 8 10.02 -8.85 8.70
C LEU A 8 9.74 -7.56 7.92
N PHE A 9 9.80 -6.41 8.58
CA PHE A 9 9.65 -5.11 7.93
C PHE A 9 10.78 -4.84 6.91
N ALA A 10 12.01 -5.20 7.27
CA ALA A 10 13.15 -5.08 6.37
C ALA A 10 13.04 -6.02 5.16
N LEU A 11 12.55 -7.26 5.35
CA LEU A 11 12.34 -8.21 4.25
C LEU A 11 11.25 -7.70 3.28
N GLY A 12 10.14 -7.18 3.80
CA GLY A 12 9.08 -6.56 2.99
C GLY A 12 9.53 -5.26 2.29
N ALA A 13 10.39 -4.47 2.92
CA ALA A 13 10.97 -3.29 2.29
C ALA A 13 11.94 -3.65 1.14
N THR A 14 12.70 -4.75 1.27
CA THR A 14 13.60 -5.19 0.19
C THR A 14 12.86 -5.73 -1.03
N THR A 15 11.70 -6.36 -0.87
CA THR A 15 10.85 -6.76 -2.01
C THR A 15 10.17 -5.56 -2.67
N PHE A 16 9.82 -4.51 -1.90
CA PHE A 16 9.27 -3.25 -2.40
C PHE A 16 10.25 -2.48 -3.31
N ILE A 17 11.54 -2.48 -2.98
CA ILE A 17 12.57 -1.76 -3.76
C ILE A 17 12.98 -2.53 -5.03
N ALA A 18 12.89 -3.86 -5.01
CA ALA A 18 13.35 -4.70 -6.11
C ALA A 18 12.28 -5.01 -7.17
N TRP A 19 11.00 -4.69 -6.93
CA TRP A 19 9.93 -5.06 -7.88
C TRP A 19 9.94 -4.13 -9.11
N PRO A 20 10.30 -4.63 -10.31
CA PRO A 20 10.17 -3.84 -11.52
C PRO A 20 8.68 -3.75 -11.84
N ARG A 21 8.09 -2.58 -11.57
CA ARG A 21 6.70 -2.22 -11.86
C ARG A 21 6.47 -2.26 -13.37
N ARG A 22 6.22 -3.45 -13.91
CA ARG A 22 5.98 -3.73 -15.34
C ARG A 22 4.53 -4.17 -15.51
N GLY A 23 3.66 -3.22 -15.81
CA GLY A 23 2.27 -3.49 -16.15
C GLY A 23 1.38 -2.28 -15.92
N ASP A 24 0.91 -1.70 -17.03
CA ASP A 24 -0.24 -0.79 -17.11
C ASP A 24 -0.11 0.61 -16.49
N ALA A 25 0.87 1.36 -16.98
CA ALA A 25 0.73 2.81 -17.14
C ALA A 25 -0.17 3.13 -18.37
N LEU A 26 -1.42 2.69 -18.34
CA LEU A 26 -2.47 3.20 -19.22
C LEU A 26 -3.31 4.20 -18.43
N GLY A 27 -2.82 5.44 -18.34
CA GLY A 27 -3.72 6.59 -18.14
C GLY A 27 -3.33 7.66 -17.12
N ALA A 28 -2.36 7.45 -16.24
CA ALA A 28 -1.92 8.49 -15.31
C ALA A 28 -0.44 8.80 -15.54
N SER A 29 -0.13 10.03 -15.96
CA SER A 29 1.26 10.49 -15.95
C SER A 29 1.76 10.45 -14.49
N PRO A 30 2.87 9.76 -14.20
CA PRO A 30 3.45 9.69 -12.86
C PRO A 30 3.92 11.04 -12.32
N GLU A 31 3.83 12.10 -13.12
CA GLU A 31 4.23 13.48 -12.82
C GLU A 31 3.09 14.32 -12.21
N SER A 32 1.89 13.76 -12.10
CA SER A 32 0.75 14.42 -11.46
C SER A 32 0.54 13.90 -10.03
N GLU A 33 0.21 14.80 -9.11
CA GLU A 33 -0.09 14.47 -7.70
C GLU A 33 -1.15 13.35 -7.57
N GLY A 34 -2.15 13.36 -8.46
CA GLY A 34 -3.16 12.29 -8.52
C GLY A 34 -2.61 10.93 -8.98
N GLY A 35 -1.64 10.93 -9.90
CA GLY A 35 -0.97 9.71 -10.36
C GLY A 35 -0.11 9.06 -9.27
N GLU A 36 0.60 9.88 -8.49
CA GLU A 36 1.39 9.42 -7.33
C GLU A 36 0.49 8.82 -6.25
N LEU A 37 -0.57 9.54 -5.86
CA LEU A 37 -1.54 9.06 -4.86
C LEU A 37 -2.27 7.79 -5.31
N ALA A 38 -2.62 7.68 -6.60
CA ALA A 38 -3.23 6.47 -7.14
C ALA A 38 -2.29 5.26 -7.07
N GLY A 39 -1.01 5.46 -7.41
CA GLY A 39 0.02 4.43 -7.27
C GLY A 39 0.26 4.02 -5.82
N GLU A 40 0.25 4.98 -4.90
CA GLU A 40 0.38 4.71 -3.47
C GLU A 40 -0.81 3.93 -2.92
N ARG A 41 -2.04 4.28 -3.30
CA ARG A 41 -3.26 3.54 -2.92
C ARG A 41 -3.19 2.09 -3.37
N GLU A 42 -2.76 1.85 -4.60
CA GLU A 42 -2.60 0.50 -5.15
C GLU A 42 -1.56 -0.30 -4.35
N ALA A 43 -0.42 0.31 -4.02
CA ALA A 43 0.62 -0.33 -3.21
C ALA A 43 0.12 -0.70 -1.81
N LEU A 44 -0.64 0.19 -1.15
CA LEU A 44 -1.22 -0.07 0.17
C LEU A 44 -2.27 -1.20 0.13
N LEU A 45 -3.08 -1.27 -0.93
CA LEU A 45 -4.03 -2.35 -1.13
C LEU A 45 -3.33 -3.69 -1.39
N LEU A 46 -2.24 -3.69 -2.14
CA LEU A 46 -1.42 -4.87 -2.36
C LEU A 46 -0.80 -5.37 -1.06
N ALA A 47 -0.24 -4.47 -0.24
CA ALA A 47 0.33 -4.82 1.06
C ALA A 47 -0.71 -5.42 2.02
N LEU A 48 -1.94 -4.87 2.03
CA LEU A 48 -3.04 -5.45 2.81
C LEU A 48 -3.40 -6.86 2.35
N ARG A 49 -3.38 -7.11 1.05
CA ARG A 49 -3.64 -8.43 0.47
C ARG A 49 -2.52 -9.41 0.83
N GLU A 50 -1.27 -8.99 0.75
CA GLU A 50 -0.12 -9.82 1.12
C GLU A 50 -0.18 -10.24 2.59
N LEU A 51 -0.56 -9.34 3.51
CA LEU A 51 -0.81 -9.68 4.91
C LEU A 51 -1.90 -10.75 5.09
N ASP A 52 -3.00 -10.65 4.33
CA ASP A 52 -4.08 -11.62 4.38
C ASP A 52 -3.64 -12.99 3.81
N GLU A 53 -2.85 -12.99 2.73
CA GLU A 53 -2.27 -14.19 2.13
C GLU A 53 -1.24 -14.85 3.05
N ASP A 54 -0.33 -14.09 3.65
CA ASP A 54 0.66 -14.56 4.62
C ASP A 54 0.02 -15.19 5.85
N ALA A 55 -1.03 -14.56 6.37
CA ALA A 55 -1.78 -15.11 7.51
C ALA A 55 -2.50 -16.41 7.12
N SER A 56 -3.10 -16.48 5.92
CA SER A 56 -3.76 -17.68 5.44
C SER A 56 -2.78 -18.84 5.18
N ALA A 57 -1.55 -18.52 4.80
CA ALA A 57 -0.47 -19.48 4.60
C ALA A 57 0.24 -19.86 5.91
N GLY A 58 -0.14 -19.26 7.04
CA GLY A 58 0.49 -19.48 8.34
C GLY A 58 1.92 -18.92 8.45
N ARG A 59 2.32 -17.99 7.57
CA ARG A 59 3.63 -17.34 7.61
C ARG A 59 3.73 -16.28 8.70
N ILE A 60 2.60 -15.67 9.06
CA ILE A 60 2.47 -14.70 10.15
C ILE A 60 1.33 -15.09 11.09
N SER A 61 1.36 -14.59 12.32
CA SER A 61 0.28 -14.83 13.26
C SER A 61 -0.97 -13.99 12.94
N ALA A 62 -2.10 -14.37 13.53
CA ALA A 62 -3.33 -13.57 13.42
C ALA A 62 -3.19 -12.19 14.09
N GLU A 63 -2.33 -12.07 15.11
CA GLU A 63 -2.03 -10.81 15.79
C GLU A 63 -1.20 -9.89 14.89
N ASP A 64 -0.12 -10.43 14.28
CA ASP A 64 0.72 -9.70 13.33
C ASP A 64 -0.10 -9.19 12.12
N ARG A 65 -1.05 -10.00 11.64
CA ARG A 65 -1.99 -9.59 10.58
C ARG A 65 -2.81 -8.38 11.01
N VAL A 66 -3.39 -8.42 12.21
CA VAL A 66 -4.24 -7.33 12.72
C VAL A 66 -3.42 -6.06 12.90
N ASP A 67 -2.22 -6.17 13.44
CA ASP A 67 -1.35 -5.01 13.66
C ASP A 67 -0.82 -4.43 12.33
N GLY A 68 -0.47 -5.27 11.36
CA GLY A 68 -0.17 -4.83 10.00
C GLY A 68 -1.33 -4.08 9.35
N ARG A 69 -2.56 -4.57 9.50
CA ARG A 69 -3.77 -3.88 9.00
C ARG A 69 -4.01 -2.55 9.73
N ARG A 70 -3.76 -2.49 11.04
CA ARG A 70 -3.86 -1.25 11.82
C ARG A 70 -2.81 -0.22 11.41
N ALA A 71 -1.60 -0.66 11.04
CA ALA A 71 -0.54 0.24 10.58
C ALA A 71 -0.85 0.83 9.20
N LEU A 72 -1.37 0.03 8.26
CA LEU A 72 -1.66 0.48 6.89
C LEU A 72 -2.98 1.24 6.75
N GLY A 73 -3.96 0.97 7.61
CA GLY A 73 -5.31 1.53 7.53
C GLY A 73 -5.39 3.07 7.51
N PRO A 74 -4.70 3.79 8.43
CA PRO A 74 -4.68 5.25 8.44
C PRO A 74 -4.16 5.83 7.12
N ARG A 75 -3.04 5.30 6.62
CA ARG A 75 -2.42 5.80 5.39
C ARG A 75 -3.30 5.55 4.16
N LEU A 76 -3.91 4.35 4.07
CA LEU A 76 -4.84 4.05 2.99
C LEU A 76 -6.05 5.00 2.99
N ARG A 77 -6.55 5.36 4.19
CA ARG A 77 -7.62 6.34 4.33
C ARG A 77 -7.18 7.72 3.86
N GLU A 78 -6.03 8.20 4.31
CA GLU A 78 -5.49 9.50 3.90
C GLU A 78 -5.36 9.61 2.37
N VAL A 79 -4.74 8.62 1.74
CA VAL A 79 -4.56 8.61 0.28
C VAL A 79 -5.91 8.54 -0.44
N THR A 80 -6.87 7.78 0.09
CA THR A 80 -8.21 7.70 -0.50
C THR A 80 -8.97 9.03 -0.40
N GLU A 81 -8.88 9.73 0.73
CA GLU A 81 -9.51 11.05 0.89
C GLU A 81 -8.79 12.12 0.05
N ALA A 82 -7.46 12.05 -0.08
CA ALA A 82 -6.70 12.95 -0.94
C ALA A 82 -7.09 12.78 -2.42
N LEU A 83 -7.23 11.54 -2.89
CA LEU A 83 -7.72 11.25 -4.24
C LEU A 83 -9.14 11.78 -4.45
N ARG A 84 -10.05 11.58 -3.48
CA ARG A 84 -11.40 12.13 -3.56
C ARG A 84 -11.38 13.66 -3.63
N ALA A 85 -10.55 14.32 -2.83
CA ALA A 85 -10.43 15.77 -2.84
C ALA A 85 -9.88 16.29 -4.19
N LEU A 86 -8.96 15.56 -4.81
CA LEU A 86 -8.46 15.88 -6.16
C LEU A 86 -9.53 15.69 -7.23
N ASP A 87 -10.34 14.63 -7.14
CA ASP A 87 -11.47 14.42 -8.05
C ASP A 87 -12.51 15.54 -7.91
N ASP A 88 -12.83 15.94 -6.68
CA ASP A 88 -13.75 17.04 -6.38
C ASP A 88 -13.21 18.40 -6.85
N ALA A 89 -11.89 18.63 -6.72
CA ALA A 89 -11.22 19.84 -7.19
C ALA A 89 -11.00 19.87 -8.72
N GLY A 90 -10.85 18.70 -9.33
CA GLY A 90 -10.69 18.49 -10.77
C GLY A 90 -12.02 18.44 -11.53
N GLY A 91 -13.15 18.44 -10.82
CA GLY A 91 -14.48 18.59 -11.38
C GLY A 91 -14.60 19.87 -12.19
N ARG A 92 -14.54 19.75 -13.52
CA ARG A 92 -15.03 20.78 -14.45
C ARG A 92 -16.47 21.16 -14.07
N PRO A 93 -16.86 22.43 -14.26
CA PRO A 93 -18.24 22.89 -14.10
C PRO A 93 -19.22 22.14 -15.01
#